data_AF-A0A662TP02-F1
#
_entry.id   AF-A0A662TP02-F1
#
_cell.length_a   1.000
_cell.length_b   1.000
_cell.length_c   1.000
_cell.angle_alpha   90.00
_cell.angle_beta   90.00
_cell.angle_gamma   90.00
#
_symmetry.space_group_name_H-M   'P 1'
#
loop_
_entity.id
_entity.type
_entity.pdbx_description
1 polymer ?
#
loop_
_entity_poly.entity_id
_entity_poly.type
_entity_poly.pdbx_seq_one_letter_code
_entity_poly.pdbx_strand_id
1 'polypeptide(L)'
;MGLLSVDMPPPKNLDVIYVGGESFSRKLTAASLQGLVNRRSPRVYLLFNEPLDSDYKWLETYISGYGLEVSYLKNLEEFVRKYVDIFQGFTIYDPQLLQSIPIAIMLSALDNTLIASPEDVDELMELSGKPIVNNFVGRWKNSLDAVEWSLKNLWPETNHNLVASMPLDRFPHVIQITDFLILKQPFTFMLSVLPDKDPEEFAMFDKVLSMCQGGYALGWSNREEWYVTLASKYDIKVLCTIGNSNLSIHSTFPCRVSLKQHKLPPNYRIALREKIYVTFIYTDGDSPAVLLTYYRKLWDDPARGLIPIGWGFQPYLLELSPGVIEYYYKTMTPNDYFLFGPSGAGYIYYTA
;
A
#
# COMPACT_ATOMS: atom_id res chain seq x y z
N MET A 1 -13.95 9.02 -11.38
CA MET A 1 -13.35 8.19 -10.31
C MET A 1 -11.98 8.75 -10.00
N GLY A 2 -11.56 8.75 -8.73
CA GLY A 2 -10.24 9.29 -8.36
C GLY A 2 -9.11 8.33 -8.75
N LEU A 3 -7.89 8.85 -8.80
CA LEU A 3 -6.70 8.13 -9.31
C LEU A 3 -6.40 6.83 -8.55
N LEU A 4 -6.73 6.76 -7.26
CA LEU A 4 -6.45 5.61 -6.40
C LEU A 4 -7.57 4.57 -6.45
N SER A 5 -8.77 4.95 -6.89
CA SER A 5 -9.93 4.05 -6.93
C SER A 5 -9.78 2.91 -7.93
N VAL A 6 -10.34 1.74 -7.61
CA VAL A 6 -10.35 0.58 -8.53
C VAL A 6 -11.77 0.39 -9.06
N ASP A 7 -11.92 0.46 -10.38
CA ASP A 7 -13.21 0.33 -11.07
C ASP A 7 -13.57 -1.14 -11.32
N MET A 8 -13.64 -1.91 -10.24
CA MET A 8 -14.07 -3.31 -10.26
C MET A 8 -15.02 -3.55 -9.08
N PRO A 9 -16.08 -4.35 -9.28
CA PRO A 9 -16.97 -4.70 -8.19
C PRO A 9 -16.24 -5.58 -7.15
N PRO A 10 -16.72 -5.62 -5.90
CA PRO A 10 -16.24 -6.59 -4.92
C PRO A 10 -16.32 -8.02 -5.45
N PRO A 11 -15.35 -8.90 -5.09
CA PRO A 11 -15.46 -10.32 -5.40
C PRO A 11 -16.71 -10.95 -4.78
N LYS A 12 -17.19 -12.04 -5.38
CA LYS A 12 -18.10 -12.98 -4.69
C LYS A 12 -17.33 -14.12 -4.02
N ASN A 13 -16.25 -14.54 -4.66
CA ASN A 13 -15.34 -15.59 -4.21
C ASN A 13 -13.94 -15.02 -4.06
N LEU A 14 -13.27 -15.35 -2.96
CA LEU A 14 -11.87 -15.01 -2.72
C LEU A 14 -11.04 -16.28 -2.50
N ASP A 15 -9.92 -16.36 -3.20
CA ASP A 15 -8.82 -17.24 -2.84
C ASP A 15 -7.96 -16.55 -1.79
N VAL A 16 -7.83 -17.19 -0.64
CA VAL A 16 -7.04 -16.69 0.48
C VAL A 16 -5.82 -17.57 0.65
N ILE A 17 -4.65 -16.96 0.81
CA ILE A 17 -3.41 -17.68 1.07
C ILE A 17 -2.66 -17.04 2.24
N TYR A 18 -2.21 -17.91 3.14
CA TYR A 18 -1.30 -17.51 4.20
C TYR A 18 0.14 -17.48 3.68
N VAL A 19 0.78 -16.32 3.79
CA VAL A 19 2.18 -16.11 3.37
C VAL A 19 3.06 -15.64 4.51
N GLY A 20 2.54 -15.48 5.73
CA GLY A 20 3.31 -14.96 6.85
C GLY A 20 4.51 -15.84 7.25
N GLY A 21 4.41 -17.15 7.06
CA GLY A 21 5.47 -18.12 7.30
C GLY A 21 6.50 -18.23 6.18
N GLU A 22 6.28 -17.57 5.06
CA GLU A 22 7.15 -17.65 3.88
C GLU A 22 8.38 -16.74 4.01
N SER A 23 9.43 -17.06 3.24
CA SER A 23 10.61 -16.21 3.07
C SER A 23 10.24 -14.85 2.46
N PHE A 24 11.15 -13.86 2.55
CA PHE A 24 10.96 -12.57 1.90
C PHE A 24 10.74 -12.71 0.39
N SER A 25 11.55 -13.54 -0.26
CA SER A 25 11.48 -13.83 -1.71
C SER A 25 10.12 -14.41 -2.09
N ARG A 26 9.64 -15.41 -1.36
CA ARG A 26 8.35 -16.06 -1.60
C ARG A 26 7.15 -15.16 -1.28
N LYS A 27 7.25 -14.28 -0.28
CA LYS A 27 6.25 -13.21 -0.02
C LYS A 27 6.15 -12.23 -1.20
N LEU A 28 7.27 -11.83 -1.78
CA LEU A 28 7.30 -10.95 -2.95
C LEU A 28 6.72 -11.65 -4.20
N THR A 29 7.02 -12.93 -4.41
CA THR A 29 6.38 -13.73 -5.45
C THR A 29 4.86 -13.80 -5.26
N ALA A 30 4.38 -14.08 -4.05
CA ALA A 30 2.94 -14.10 -3.77
C ALA A 30 2.29 -12.73 -4.00
N ALA A 31 2.88 -11.63 -3.51
CA ALA A 31 2.36 -10.28 -3.66
C ALA A 31 2.32 -9.84 -5.13
N SER A 32 3.33 -10.23 -5.92
CA SER A 32 3.32 -9.95 -7.36
C SER A 32 2.27 -10.75 -8.11
N LEU A 33 2.11 -12.05 -7.81
CA LEU A 33 1.03 -12.85 -8.39
C LEU A 33 -0.36 -12.31 -8.02
N GLN A 34 -0.55 -11.88 -6.77
CA GLN A 34 -1.78 -11.22 -6.33
C GLN A 34 -2.09 -10.00 -7.20
N GLY A 35 -1.12 -9.10 -7.41
CA GLY A 35 -1.30 -7.93 -8.27
C GLY A 35 -1.69 -8.28 -9.70
N LEU A 36 -1.01 -9.27 -10.28
CA LEU A 36 -1.30 -9.74 -11.65
C LEU A 36 -2.72 -10.32 -11.77
N VAL A 37 -3.17 -11.10 -10.79
CA VAL A 37 -4.51 -11.68 -10.75
C VAL A 37 -5.56 -10.60 -10.55
N ASN A 38 -5.39 -9.77 -9.51
CA ASN A 38 -6.39 -8.80 -9.07
C ASN A 38 -6.58 -7.66 -10.06
N ARG A 39 -5.54 -7.28 -10.81
CA ARG A 39 -5.65 -6.34 -11.94
C ARG A 39 -6.66 -6.79 -13.00
N ARG A 40 -6.79 -8.11 -13.24
CA ARG A 40 -7.77 -8.65 -14.20
C ARG A 40 -9.15 -8.80 -13.56
N SER A 41 -9.18 -9.27 -12.32
CA SER A 41 -10.39 -9.43 -11.53
C SER A 41 -9.99 -9.64 -10.06
N PRO A 42 -10.60 -8.91 -9.09
CA PRO A 42 -10.25 -9.03 -7.68
C PRO A 42 -10.64 -10.43 -7.19
N ARG A 43 -9.65 -11.28 -6.90
CA ARG A 43 -9.86 -12.70 -6.56
C ARG A 43 -8.94 -13.22 -5.47
N VAL A 44 -7.81 -12.57 -5.19
CA VAL A 44 -6.79 -13.08 -4.29
C VAL A 44 -6.58 -12.15 -3.11
N TYR A 45 -6.56 -12.72 -1.91
CA TYR A 45 -6.24 -12.03 -0.66
C TYR A 45 -5.11 -12.75 0.07
N LEU A 46 -4.06 -12.03 0.45
CA LEU A 46 -2.90 -12.56 1.16
C LEU A 46 -3.00 -12.27 2.65
N LEU A 47 -2.63 -13.24 3.48
CA LEU A 47 -2.50 -13.09 4.92
C LEU A 47 -1.02 -13.05 5.27
N PHE A 48 -0.47 -11.87 5.57
CA PHE A 48 0.96 -11.69 5.81
C PHE A 48 1.42 -11.99 7.24
N ASN A 49 0.51 -12.11 8.20
CA ASN A 49 0.85 -12.22 9.62
C ASN A 49 0.05 -13.36 10.31
N GLU A 50 0.49 -13.83 11.49
CA GLU A 50 -0.17 -14.79 12.40
C GLU A 50 -0.11 -14.25 13.84
N PRO A 51 -1.05 -14.58 14.75
CA PRO A 51 -2.46 -14.98 14.56
C PRO A 51 -3.44 -13.88 15.00
N LEU A 52 -2.99 -12.64 15.25
CA LEU A 52 -3.83 -11.49 15.58
C LEU A 52 -3.30 -10.24 14.88
N ASP A 53 -3.75 -10.04 13.65
CA ASP A 53 -3.34 -8.94 12.81
C ASP A 53 -4.51 -8.34 12.04
N SER A 54 -4.26 -7.29 11.27
CA SER A 54 -5.28 -6.58 10.51
C SER A 54 -5.87 -7.39 9.36
N ASP A 55 -5.07 -8.22 8.68
CA ASP A 55 -5.51 -8.91 7.45
C ASP A 55 -6.68 -9.86 7.73
N TYR A 56 -6.56 -10.71 8.74
CA TYR A 56 -7.63 -11.60 9.19
C TYR A 56 -8.88 -10.82 9.61
N LYS A 57 -8.69 -9.74 10.37
CA LYS A 57 -9.78 -8.90 10.87
C LYS A 57 -10.55 -8.19 9.76
N TRP A 58 -9.86 -7.74 8.72
CA TRP A 58 -10.51 -7.15 7.55
C TRP A 58 -11.17 -8.20 6.68
N LEU A 59 -10.52 -9.34 6.47
CA LEU A 59 -11.12 -10.46 5.76
C LEU A 59 -12.43 -10.89 6.43
N GLU A 60 -12.46 -11.03 7.76
CA GLU A 60 -13.68 -11.34 8.52
C GLU A 60 -14.76 -10.25 8.38
N THR A 61 -14.36 -8.97 8.43
CA THR A 61 -15.27 -7.84 8.15
C THR A 61 -15.90 -7.96 6.75
N TYR A 62 -15.15 -8.40 5.74
CA TYR A 62 -15.68 -8.56 4.40
C TYR A 62 -16.52 -9.83 4.24
N ILE A 63 -16.11 -10.97 4.81
CA ILE A 63 -16.92 -12.20 4.81
C ILE A 63 -18.30 -11.92 5.42
N SER A 64 -18.33 -11.35 6.62
CA SER A 64 -19.59 -11.05 7.34
C SER A 64 -20.39 -9.91 6.71
N GLY A 65 -19.72 -8.88 6.19
CA GLY A 65 -20.37 -7.68 5.65
C GLY A 65 -20.81 -7.75 4.20
N TYR A 66 -20.27 -8.70 3.42
CA TYR A 66 -20.51 -8.84 1.99
C TYR A 66 -20.89 -10.26 1.56
N GLY A 67 -20.91 -11.24 2.48
CA GLY A 67 -21.27 -12.62 2.17
C GLY A 67 -20.28 -13.28 1.22
N LEU A 68 -18.99 -13.03 1.42
CA LEU A 68 -17.94 -13.59 0.58
C LEU A 68 -17.78 -15.09 0.84
N GLU A 69 -17.69 -15.85 -0.24
CA GLU A 69 -17.21 -17.22 -0.19
C GLU A 69 -15.68 -17.22 -0.27
N VAL A 70 -15.04 -18.00 0.60
CA VAL A 70 -13.57 -18.03 0.71
C VAL A 70 -13.07 -19.46 0.48
N SER A 71 -12.07 -19.57 -0.38
CA SER A 71 -11.29 -20.80 -0.61
C SER A 71 -9.86 -20.58 -0.14
N TYR A 72 -9.33 -21.46 0.72
CA TYR A 72 -7.96 -21.35 1.21
C TYR A 72 -7.02 -22.19 0.34
N LEU A 73 -6.00 -21.53 -0.23
CA LEU A 73 -4.89 -22.20 -0.91
C LEU A 73 -3.83 -22.58 0.12
N LYS A 74 -3.26 -23.77 -0.01
CA LYS A 74 -2.39 -24.37 1.02
C LYS A 74 -1.01 -23.72 1.09
N ASN A 75 -0.46 -23.34 -0.05
CA ASN A 75 0.90 -22.85 -0.18
C ASN A 75 1.09 -22.06 -1.50
N LEU A 76 2.27 -21.46 -1.66
CA LEU A 76 2.61 -20.70 -2.85
C LEU A 76 2.56 -21.57 -4.12
N GLU A 77 2.92 -22.84 -4.05
CA GLU A 77 2.95 -23.73 -5.21
C GLU A 77 1.54 -23.95 -5.78
N GLU A 78 0.55 -24.19 -4.91
CA GLU A 78 -0.85 -24.29 -5.31
C GLU A 78 -1.33 -22.97 -5.92
N PHE A 79 -0.94 -21.85 -5.34
CA PHE A 79 -1.30 -20.52 -5.83
C PHE A 79 -0.73 -20.24 -7.23
N VAL A 80 0.54 -20.54 -7.46
CA VAL A 80 1.20 -20.39 -8.76
C VAL A 80 0.56 -21.33 -9.80
N ARG A 81 0.31 -22.60 -9.46
CA ARG A 81 -0.35 -23.55 -10.38
C ARG A 81 -1.75 -23.10 -10.76
N LYS A 82 -2.55 -22.63 -9.79
CA LYS A 82 -3.94 -22.19 -10.02
C LYS A 82 -4.01 -21.00 -10.98
N TYR A 83 -3.01 -20.13 -10.97
CA TYR A 83 -2.97 -18.90 -11.75
C TYR A 83 -1.85 -18.88 -12.80
N VAL A 84 -1.40 -20.03 -13.27
CA VAL A 84 -0.30 -20.18 -14.24
C VAL A 84 -0.53 -19.43 -15.55
N ASP A 85 -1.80 -19.32 -15.99
CA ASP A 85 -2.18 -18.62 -17.23
C ASP A 85 -2.19 -17.08 -17.10
N ILE A 86 -1.99 -16.57 -15.89
CA ILE A 86 -2.00 -15.11 -15.64
C ILE A 86 -0.68 -14.47 -16.05
N PHE A 87 0.44 -15.17 -15.90
CA PHE A 87 1.78 -14.64 -16.17
C PHE A 87 2.46 -15.32 -17.37
N GLN A 88 3.36 -14.60 -18.02
CA GLN A 88 4.05 -15.05 -19.25
C GLN A 88 5.44 -15.62 -18.98
N GLY A 89 6.01 -15.34 -17.80
CA GLY A 89 7.36 -15.73 -17.43
C GLY A 89 7.80 -15.06 -16.14
N PHE A 90 9.09 -15.13 -15.86
CA PHE A 90 9.66 -14.60 -14.62
C PHE A 90 10.53 -13.36 -14.86
N THR A 91 10.45 -12.41 -13.92
CA THR A 91 11.44 -11.35 -13.77
C THR A 91 12.24 -11.61 -12.50
N ILE A 92 13.54 -11.86 -12.68
CA ILE A 92 14.46 -12.21 -11.59
C ILE A 92 15.15 -10.95 -11.10
N TYR A 93 14.94 -10.62 -9.83
CA TYR A 93 15.60 -9.49 -9.17
C TYR A 93 17.00 -9.89 -8.67
N ASP A 94 17.84 -8.90 -8.43
CA ASP A 94 19.16 -9.09 -7.84
C ASP A 94 19.10 -8.93 -6.31
N PRO A 95 19.32 -10.00 -5.52
CA PRO A 95 19.31 -9.91 -4.06
C PRO A 95 20.47 -9.07 -3.50
N GLN A 96 21.54 -8.84 -4.27
CA GLN A 96 22.67 -7.98 -3.86
C GLN A 96 22.41 -6.50 -4.15
N LEU A 97 21.38 -6.16 -4.92
CA LEU A 97 20.99 -4.80 -5.23
C LEU A 97 19.46 -4.66 -5.12
N LEU A 98 18.97 -4.33 -3.92
CA LEU A 98 17.53 -4.26 -3.61
C LEU A 98 16.76 -3.27 -4.50
N GLN A 99 17.42 -2.25 -5.08
CA GLN A 99 16.83 -1.35 -6.09
C GLN A 99 16.32 -2.09 -7.35
N SER A 100 16.76 -3.32 -7.60
CA SER A 100 16.23 -4.18 -8.67
C SER A 100 14.79 -4.65 -8.40
N ILE A 101 14.33 -4.70 -7.14
CA ILE A 101 12.97 -5.13 -6.78
C ILE A 101 11.91 -4.13 -7.25
N PRO A 102 12.00 -2.81 -6.97
CA PRO A 102 11.09 -1.83 -7.56
C PRO A 102 11.04 -1.93 -9.10
N ILE A 103 12.17 -2.11 -9.75
CA ILE A 103 12.20 -2.26 -11.22
C ILE A 103 11.49 -3.54 -11.66
N ALA A 104 11.65 -4.65 -10.93
CA ALA A 104 10.92 -5.88 -11.18
C ALA A 104 9.40 -5.73 -10.98
N ILE A 105 8.95 -4.88 -10.05
CA ILE A 105 7.52 -4.55 -9.87
C ILE A 105 6.97 -3.84 -11.10
N MET A 106 7.67 -2.83 -11.63
CA MET A 106 7.25 -2.15 -12.86
C MET A 106 7.17 -3.13 -14.04
N LEU A 107 8.17 -3.98 -14.24
CA LEU A 107 8.13 -4.98 -15.32
C LEU A 107 7.09 -6.08 -15.11
N SER A 108 6.83 -6.48 -13.87
CA SER A 108 5.71 -7.38 -13.58
C SER A 108 4.40 -6.78 -14.08
N ALA A 109 4.23 -5.48 -13.85
CA ALA A 109 3.07 -4.74 -14.31
C ALA A 109 3.00 -4.57 -15.84
N LEU A 110 4.13 -4.32 -16.51
CA LEU A 110 4.17 -4.06 -17.95
C LEU A 110 4.16 -5.36 -18.79
N ASP A 111 5.00 -6.33 -18.42
CA ASP A 111 5.25 -7.54 -19.21
C ASP A 111 4.41 -8.74 -18.77
N ASN A 112 3.63 -8.60 -17.68
CA ASN A 112 2.90 -9.72 -17.05
C ASN A 112 3.84 -10.85 -16.57
N THR A 113 5.00 -10.50 -16.02
CA THR A 113 5.94 -11.47 -15.45
C THR A 113 5.75 -11.63 -13.95
N LEU A 114 5.89 -12.84 -13.43
CA LEU A 114 5.94 -13.11 -12.00
C LEU A 114 7.33 -12.77 -11.44
N ILE A 115 7.40 -12.10 -10.28
CA ILE A 115 8.69 -11.80 -9.65
C ILE A 115 9.18 -13.04 -8.91
N ALA A 116 10.44 -13.41 -9.13
CA ALA A 116 11.09 -14.51 -8.43
C ALA A 116 12.51 -14.15 -8.03
N SER A 117 13.00 -14.80 -6.98
CA SER A 117 14.39 -14.74 -6.56
C SER A 117 15.24 -15.72 -7.40
N PRO A 118 16.58 -15.55 -7.45
CA PRO A 118 17.46 -16.54 -8.06
C PRO A 118 17.43 -17.90 -7.34
N GLU A 119 17.04 -17.95 -6.06
CA GLU A 119 16.97 -19.18 -5.26
C GLU A 119 15.68 -19.99 -5.52
N ASP A 120 14.56 -19.32 -5.82
CA ASP A 120 13.26 -19.97 -6.00
C ASP A 120 12.89 -20.23 -7.48
N VAL A 121 13.58 -19.58 -8.43
CA VAL A 121 13.15 -19.56 -9.84
C VAL A 121 13.12 -20.94 -10.49
N ASP A 122 14.09 -21.81 -10.22
CA ASP A 122 14.15 -23.13 -10.86
C ASP A 122 12.92 -23.99 -10.50
N GLU A 123 12.54 -24.00 -9.21
CA GLU A 123 11.34 -24.67 -8.74
C GLU A 123 10.07 -24.06 -9.37
N LEU A 124 9.98 -22.73 -9.40
CA LEU A 124 8.82 -22.03 -9.98
C LEU A 124 8.70 -22.26 -11.49
N MET A 125 9.82 -22.39 -12.21
CA MET A 125 9.84 -22.74 -13.63
C MET A 125 9.38 -24.17 -13.87
N GLU A 126 9.87 -25.14 -13.09
CA GLU A 126 9.41 -26.53 -13.16
C GLU A 126 7.90 -26.63 -12.87
N LEU A 127 7.44 -25.85 -11.89
CA LEU A 127 6.04 -25.81 -11.46
C LEU A 127 5.08 -25.25 -12.53
N SER A 128 5.53 -24.25 -13.28
CA SER A 128 4.68 -23.45 -14.17
C SER A 128 4.90 -23.71 -15.66
N GLY A 129 6.06 -24.26 -16.04
CA GLY A 129 6.51 -24.37 -17.42
C GLY A 129 6.83 -23.01 -18.08
N LYS A 130 6.96 -21.93 -17.31
CA LYS A 130 7.16 -20.58 -17.83
C LYS A 130 8.66 -20.20 -17.87
N PRO A 131 9.12 -19.42 -18.85
CA PRO A 131 10.54 -19.06 -18.99
C PRO A 131 10.92 -17.87 -18.10
N ILE A 132 12.23 -17.67 -17.90
CA ILE A 132 12.77 -16.38 -17.47
C ILE A 132 12.67 -15.40 -18.64
N VAL A 133 12.04 -14.24 -18.41
CA VAL A 133 11.90 -13.15 -19.39
C VAL A 133 12.93 -12.06 -19.11
N ASN A 134 13.09 -11.68 -17.84
CA ASN A 134 14.04 -10.68 -17.41
C ASN A 134 14.94 -11.25 -16.31
N ASN A 135 16.24 -11.00 -16.39
CA ASN A 135 17.19 -11.33 -15.32
C ASN A 135 18.05 -10.10 -14.99
N PHE A 136 18.04 -9.70 -13.73
CA PHE A 136 18.73 -8.51 -13.23
C PHE A 136 19.95 -8.80 -12.36
N VAL A 137 20.27 -10.07 -12.09
CA VAL A 137 21.44 -10.44 -11.28
C VAL A 137 22.71 -9.88 -11.92
N GLY A 138 23.44 -9.04 -11.19
CA GLY A 138 24.68 -8.40 -11.64
C GLY A 138 24.50 -7.39 -12.77
N ARG A 139 23.27 -6.96 -13.07
CA ARG A 139 22.97 -6.09 -14.21
C ARG A 139 23.45 -4.64 -14.03
N TRP A 140 23.37 -4.13 -12.81
CA TRP A 140 23.70 -2.74 -12.49
C TRP A 140 24.76 -2.69 -11.39
N LYS A 141 25.58 -1.63 -11.38
CA LYS A 141 26.64 -1.49 -10.38
C LYS A 141 26.13 -0.95 -9.05
N ASN A 142 25.10 -0.10 -9.10
CA ASN A 142 24.51 0.58 -7.95
C ASN A 142 23.07 1.01 -8.23
N SER A 143 22.42 1.63 -7.24
CA SER A 143 21.03 2.07 -7.33
C SER A 143 20.81 3.15 -8.41
N LEU A 144 21.75 4.08 -8.59
CA LEU A 144 21.65 5.15 -9.57
C LEU A 144 21.64 4.61 -11.00
N ASP A 145 22.57 3.70 -11.33
CA ASP A 145 22.62 3.03 -12.64
C ASP A 145 21.27 2.33 -12.96
N ALA A 146 20.68 1.69 -11.96
CA ALA A 146 19.41 0.99 -12.08
C ALA A 146 18.23 1.97 -12.30
N VAL A 147 18.17 3.06 -11.52
CA VAL A 147 17.13 4.08 -11.66
C VAL A 147 17.25 4.82 -12.99
N GLU A 148 18.45 5.20 -13.43
CA GLU A 148 18.68 5.82 -14.74
C GLU A 148 18.20 4.93 -15.89
N TRP A 149 18.51 3.63 -15.82
CA TRP A 149 17.99 2.68 -16.79
C TRP A 149 16.46 2.64 -16.76
N SER A 150 15.83 2.58 -15.58
CA SER A 150 14.37 2.52 -15.48
C SER A 150 13.68 3.81 -15.95
N LEU A 151 14.27 4.99 -15.70
CA LEU A 151 13.77 6.26 -16.21
C LEU A 151 13.82 6.31 -17.73
N LYS A 152 14.85 5.74 -18.35
CA LYS A 152 14.97 5.70 -19.81
C LYS A 152 14.00 4.71 -20.45
N ASN A 153 13.84 3.52 -19.85
CA ASN A 153 13.20 2.39 -20.52
C ASN A 153 11.77 2.13 -20.05
N LEU A 154 11.41 2.50 -18.81
CA LEU A 154 10.12 2.15 -18.21
C LEU A 154 9.24 3.36 -17.93
N TRP A 155 9.81 4.53 -17.57
CA TRP A 155 9.03 5.75 -17.30
C TRP A 155 7.98 6.09 -18.37
N PRO A 156 8.23 5.96 -19.69
CA PRO A 156 7.21 6.29 -20.69
C PRO A 156 5.92 5.47 -20.58
N GLU A 157 5.97 4.29 -19.97
CA GLU A 157 4.86 3.36 -19.84
C GLU A 157 4.26 3.31 -18.42
N THR A 158 4.80 4.08 -17.47
CA THR A 158 4.25 4.18 -16.12
C THR A 158 3.18 5.27 -16.01
N ASN A 159 2.40 5.21 -14.95
CA ASN A 159 1.46 6.25 -14.57
C ASN A 159 2.20 7.46 -13.98
N HIS A 160 2.28 8.55 -14.73
CA HIS A 160 3.03 9.76 -14.31
C HIS A 160 2.36 10.55 -13.17
N ASN A 161 1.17 10.17 -12.71
CA ASN A 161 0.51 10.78 -11.55
C ASN A 161 0.74 9.98 -10.25
N LEU A 162 1.46 8.86 -10.33
CA LEU A 162 1.76 8.02 -9.18
C LEU A 162 3.23 7.63 -9.16
N VAL A 163 3.81 7.71 -7.98
CA VAL A 163 5.18 7.28 -7.72
C VAL A 163 5.21 6.46 -6.43
N ALA A 164 6.16 5.52 -6.29
CA ALA A 164 6.31 4.78 -5.04
C ALA A 164 7.78 4.71 -4.62
N SER A 165 8.04 5.13 -3.38
CA SER A 165 9.35 4.98 -2.75
C SER A 165 9.33 3.76 -1.83
N MET A 166 10.27 2.84 -2.05
CA MET A 166 10.30 1.51 -1.42
C MET A 166 11.65 1.30 -0.70
N PRO A 167 11.85 1.87 0.50
CA PRO A 167 13.05 1.74 1.33
C PRO A 167 13.21 0.31 1.91
N LEU A 168 13.47 -0.67 1.04
CA LEU A 168 13.48 -2.10 1.37
C LEU A 168 14.57 -2.51 2.38
N ASP A 169 15.66 -1.75 2.43
CA ASP A 169 16.76 -1.92 3.36
C ASP A 169 16.36 -1.63 4.82
N ARG A 170 15.46 -0.67 5.02
CA ARG A 170 14.95 -0.28 6.34
C ARG A 170 13.60 -0.91 6.66
N PHE A 171 12.78 -1.08 5.63
CA PHE A 171 11.37 -1.42 5.77
C PHE A 171 10.98 -2.55 4.79
N PRO A 172 11.43 -3.78 5.00
CA PRO A 172 11.19 -4.89 4.06
C PRO A 172 9.71 -5.21 3.86
N HIS A 173 8.84 -4.89 4.83
CA HIS A 173 7.40 -5.10 4.72
C HIS A 173 6.71 -4.13 3.73
N VAL A 174 7.42 -3.16 3.14
CA VAL A 174 6.90 -2.35 2.03
C VAL A 174 6.54 -3.19 0.80
N ILE A 175 6.99 -4.44 0.70
CA ILE A 175 6.53 -5.36 -0.36
C ILE A 175 5.04 -5.71 -0.28
N GLN A 176 4.38 -5.43 0.84
CA GLN A 176 2.96 -5.75 1.02
C GLN A 176 2.04 -4.96 0.08
N ILE A 177 2.48 -3.78 -0.39
CA ILE A 177 1.73 -2.96 -1.38
C ILE A 177 1.95 -3.38 -2.84
N THR A 178 2.80 -4.38 -3.10
CA THR A 178 3.19 -4.77 -4.47
C THR A 178 1.98 -5.11 -5.35
N ASP A 179 0.92 -5.68 -4.79
CA ASP A 179 -0.31 -5.99 -5.52
C ASP A 179 -0.93 -4.74 -6.16
N PHE A 180 -1.00 -3.65 -5.38
CA PHE A 180 -1.55 -2.39 -5.81
C PHE A 180 -0.60 -1.60 -6.71
N LEU A 181 0.72 -1.71 -6.48
CA LEU A 181 1.70 -1.12 -7.39
C LEU A 181 1.62 -1.76 -8.79
N ILE A 182 1.48 -3.08 -8.89
CA ILE A 182 1.26 -3.75 -10.19
C ILE A 182 -0.05 -3.30 -10.83
N LEU A 183 -1.11 -3.14 -10.04
CA LEU A 183 -2.41 -2.69 -10.55
C LEU A 183 -2.36 -1.25 -11.08
N LYS A 184 -1.68 -0.34 -10.37
CA LYS A 184 -1.67 1.10 -10.63
C LYS A 184 -0.52 1.59 -11.50
N GLN A 185 0.47 0.72 -11.73
CA GLN A 185 1.64 0.96 -12.58
C GLN A 185 2.38 2.29 -12.28
N PRO A 186 2.64 2.66 -11.00
CA PRO A 186 3.44 3.84 -10.71
C PRO A 186 4.91 3.61 -11.11
N PHE A 187 5.67 4.70 -11.21
CA PHE A 187 7.13 4.56 -11.21
C PHE A 187 7.62 4.23 -9.79
N THR A 188 8.36 3.14 -9.62
CA THR A 188 8.78 2.65 -8.29
C THR A 188 10.30 2.63 -8.14
N PHE A 189 10.83 3.07 -7.00
CA PHE A 189 12.28 3.12 -6.76
C PHE A 189 12.65 3.06 -5.27
N MET A 190 13.95 2.95 -4.98
CA MET A 190 14.54 2.93 -3.64
C MET A 190 15.77 3.86 -3.61
N LEU A 191 15.54 5.13 -3.28
CA LEU A 191 16.58 6.16 -3.17
C LEU A 191 16.49 6.87 -1.82
N SER A 192 17.64 7.32 -1.31
CA SER A 192 17.74 8.11 -0.09
C SER A 192 17.23 9.54 -0.29
N VAL A 193 16.55 10.09 0.74
CA VAL A 193 16.20 11.52 0.81
C VAL A 193 17.12 12.30 1.78
N LEU A 194 18.32 11.78 2.08
CA LEU A 194 19.26 12.43 3.00
C LEU A 194 20.34 13.20 2.22
N PRO A 195 20.20 14.51 2.00
CA PRO A 195 21.11 15.27 1.13
C PRO A 195 22.56 15.27 1.64
N ASP A 196 22.78 15.24 2.96
CA ASP A 196 24.11 15.24 3.55
C ASP A 196 24.81 13.87 3.52
N LYS A 197 24.05 12.79 3.38
CA LYS A 197 24.59 11.42 3.38
C LYS A 197 24.74 10.88 1.96
N ASP A 198 23.71 11.09 1.15
CA ASP A 198 23.56 10.47 -0.17
C ASP A 198 23.14 11.53 -1.21
N PRO A 199 23.98 12.56 -1.47
CA PRO A 199 23.60 13.72 -2.28
C PRO A 199 23.18 13.36 -3.72
N GLU A 200 23.81 12.34 -4.32
CA GLU A 200 23.48 11.88 -5.67
C GLU A 200 22.14 11.16 -5.73
N GLU A 201 21.82 10.31 -4.73
CA GLU A 201 20.51 9.68 -4.63
C GLU A 201 19.41 10.69 -4.33
N PHE A 202 19.68 11.68 -3.46
CA PHE A 202 18.77 12.79 -3.20
C PHE A 202 18.45 13.57 -4.47
N ALA A 203 19.47 13.90 -5.28
CA ALA A 203 19.28 14.60 -6.55
C ALA A 203 18.48 13.76 -7.56
N MET A 204 18.72 12.44 -7.62
CA MET A 204 17.92 11.53 -8.45
C MET A 204 16.47 11.43 -7.94
N PHE A 205 16.24 11.40 -6.63
CA PHE A 205 14.91 11.43 -6.03
C PHE A 205 14.16 12.70 -6.43
N ASP A 206 14.77 13.88 -6.24
CA ASP A 206 14.21 15.18 -6.64
C ASP A 206 13.86 15.20 -8.13
N LYS A 207 14.75 14.66 -8.98
CA LYS A 207 14.52 14.53 -10.42
C LYS A 207 13.29 13.66 -10.71
N VAL A 208 13.17 12.47 -10.11
CA VAL A 208 12.00 11.59 -10.32
C VAL A 208 10.70 12.31 -9.95
N LEU A 209 10.66 12.98 -8.80
CA LEU A 209 9.48 13.73 -8.38
C LEU A 209 9.17 14.90 -9.31
N SER A 210 10.19 15.60 -9.81
CA SER A 210 10.02 16.72 -10.76
C SER A 210 9.39 16.30 -12.10
N MET A 211 9.52 15.01 -12.46
CA MET A 211 8.94 14.44 -13.68
C MET A 211 7.48 14.02 -13.51
N CYS A 212 6.99 13.88 -12.27
CA CYS A 212 5.61 13.50 -12.00
C CYS A 212 4.64 14.65 -12.35
N GLN A 213 3.43 14.32 -12.76
CA GLN A 213 2.37 15.27 -13.13
C GLN A 213 1.48 15.62 -11.92
N GLY A 214 2.09 15.71 -10.73
CA GLY A 214 1.38 15.77 -9.44
C GLY A 214 0.85 14.40 -9.01
N GLY A 215 -0.17 14.39 -8.13
CA GLY A 215 -0.84 13.17 -7.68
C GLY A 215 -0.33 12.67 -6.33
N TYR A 216 0.09 11.39 -6.26
CA TYR A 216 0.41 10.73 -4.99
C TYR A 216 1.75 10.00 -5.01
N ALA A 217 2.45 10.09 -3.88
CA ALA A 217 3.58 9.22 -3.58
C ALA A 217 3.16 8.13 -2.59
N LEU A 218 3.27 6.88 -3.01
CA LEU A 218 3.00 5.68 -2.22
C LEU A 218 4.29 5.15 -1.58
N GLY A 219 4.13 4.25 -0.61
CA GLY A 219 5.24 3.65 0.13
C GLY A 219 5.70 4.56 1.27
N TRP A 220 7.01 4.70 1.44
CA TRP A 220 7.61 5.57 2.46
C TRP A 220 9.04 5.96 2.09
N SER A 221 9.79 6.58 3.00
CA SER A 221 11.19 6.91 2.76
C SER A 221 12.03 6.83 4.04
N ASN A 222 13.35 7.00 3.92
CA ASN A 222 14.29 6.86 5.03
C ASN A 222 14.30 8.07 5.99
N ARG A 223 13.68 9.20 5.62
CA ARG A 223 13.48 10.35 6.52
C ARG A 223 12.25 11.18 6.12
N GLU A 224 11.25 11.21 7.00
CA GLU A 224 9.95 11.86 6.78
C GLU A 224 10.07 13.33 6.39
N GLU A 225 10.75 14.13 7.21
CA GLU A 225 10.91 15.58 7.02
C GLU A 225 11.38 15.94 5.60
N TRP A 226 12.43 15.28 5.12
CA TRP A 226 12.96 15.51 3.78
C TRP A 226 12.03 15.00 2.68
N TYR A 227 11.45 13.82 2.87
CA TYR A 227 10.58 13.21 1.87
C TYR A 227 9.30 14.02 1.65
N VAL A 228 8.62 14.42 2.73
CA VAL A 228 7.39 15.21 2.65
C VAL A 228 7.68 16.60 2.10
N THR A 229 8.80 17.23 2.48
CA THR A 229 9.24 18.51 1.90
C THR A 229 9.45 18.40 0.40
N LEU A 230 10.18 17.37 -0.05
CA LEU A 230 10.51 17.17 -1.46
C LEU A 230 9.28 16.85 -2.31
N ALA A 231 8.38 16.02 -1.81
CA ALA A 231 7.10 15.73 -2.49
C ALA A 231 6.21 16.99 -2.57
N SER A 232 6.15 17.78 -1.50
CA SER A 232 5.33 19.00 -1.43
C SER A 232 5.78 20.05 -2.46
N LYS A 233 7.09 20.18 -2.71
CA LYS A 233 7.67 21.05 -3.75
C LYS A 233 7.05 20.82 -5.14
N TYR A 234 6.57 19.62 -5.42
CA TYR A 234 6.00 19.22 -6.71
C TYR A 234 4.48 18.92 -6.65
N ASP A 235 3.77 19.40 -5.63
CA ASP A 235 2.33 19.13 -5.38
C ASP A 235 1.97 17.63 -5.29
N ILE A 236 2.93 16.80 -4.88
CA ILE A 236 2.74 15.38 -4.69
C ILE A 236 2.34 15.12 -3.24
N LYS A 237 1.19 14.48 -3.06
CA LYS A 237 0.64 14.15 -1.75
C LYS A 237 1.23 12.82 -1.28
N VAL A 238 1.92 12.82 -0.15
CA VAL A 238 2.48 11.58 0.41
C VAL A 238 1.37 10.79 1.08
N LEU A 239 1.30 9.49 0.77
CA LEU A 239 0.45 8.50 1.43
C LEU A 239 1.33 7.39 1.95
N CYS A 240 1.48 7.32 3.27
CA CYS A 240 2.25 6.27 3.93
C CYS A 240 1.51 4.94 3.81
N THR A 241 1.85 4.14 2.80
CA THR A 241 1.21 2.85 2.53
C THR A 241 2.08 1.66 2.92
N ILE A 242 3.20 1.89 3.59
CA ILE A 242 4.09 0.85 4.10
C ILE A 242 3.33 -0.15 4.97
N GLY A 243 3.41 -1.44 4.68
CA GLY A 243 2.68 -2.45 5.45
C GLY A 243 1.17 -2.52 5.18
N ASN A 244 0.66 -1.82 4.16
CA ASN A 244 -0.68 -2.10 3.64
C ASN A 244 -0.63 -3.28 2.67
N SER A 245 -1.14 -4.42 3.12
CA SER A 245 -1.45 -5.55 2.26
C SER A 245 -2.77 -5.33 1.52
N ASN A 246 -3.00 -6.08 0.44
CA ASN A 246 -4.32 -6.29 -0.16
C ASN A 246 -5.05 -5.03 -0.67
N LEU A 247 -4.36 -3.93 -0.95
CA LEU A 247 -5.01 -2.69 -1.42
C LEU A 247 -5.75 -2.88 -2.75
N SER A 248 -5.30 -3.82 -3.60
CA SER A 248 -6.02 -4.22 -4.82
C SER A 248 -7.39 -4.86 -4.55
N ILE A 249 -7.62 -5.39 -3.35
CA ILE A 249 -8.91 -5.93 -2.89
C ILE A 249 -9.68 -4.90 -2.06
N HIS A 250 -9.02 -4.27 -1.08
CA HIS A 250 -9.66 -3.27 -0.19
C HIS A 250 -10.36 -2.15 -0.96
N SER A 251 -9.76 -1.72 -2.08
CA SER A 251 -10.29 -0.65 -2.95
C SER A 251 -11.57 -1.01 -3.71
N THR A 252 -11.92 -2.30 -3.79
CA THR A 252 -13.12 -2.77 -4.50
C THR A 252 -14.39 -2.71 -3.65
N PHE A 253 -14.25 -2.72 -2.31
CA PHE A 253 -15.40 -2.66 -1.41
C PHE A 253 -15.92 -1.23 -1.28
N PRO A 254 -17.20 -0.96 -1.65
CA PRO A 254 -17.76 0.38 -1.58
C PRO A 254 -17.97 0.84 -0.13
N CYS A 255 -18.13 2.14 0.07
CA CYS A 255 -18.68 2.66 1.32
C CYS A 255 -20.20 2.77 1.17
N ARG A 256 -20.96 1.91 1.86
CA ARG A 256 -22.44 1.85 1.76
C ARG A 256 -23.16 2.69 2.80
N VAL A 257 -22.43 3.39 3.67
CA VAL A 257 -22.98 4.22 4.74
C VAL A 257 -22.81 5.70 4.44
N SER A 258 -23.72 6.52 4.98
CA SER A 258 -23.56 7.96 4.93
C SER A 258 -22.47 8.38 5.93
N LEU A 259 -21.45 9.08 5.46
CA LEU A 259 -20.36 9.61 6.29
C LEU A 259 -20.85 10.81 7.09
N LYS A 260 -21.62 10.53 8.14
CA LYS A 260 -22.16 11.54 9.05
C LYS A 260 -21.32 11.56 10.32
N GLN A 261 -20.71 12.70 10.56
CA GLN A 261 -20.11 13.00 11.85
C GLN A 261 -21.09 13.77 12.73
N HIS A 262 -21.00 13.58 14.04
CA HIS A 262 -21.64 14.45 15.01
C HIS A 262 -21.22 15.90 14.78
N LYS A 263 -22.18 16.80 14.56
CA LYS A 263 -21.94 18.23 14.42
C LYS A 263 -22.66 18.95 15.55
N LEU A 264 -21.96 19.88 16.19
CA LEU A 264 -22.61 20.82 17.08
C LEU A 264 -23.48 21.77 16.23
N PRO A 265 -24.68 22.16 16.70
CA PRO A 265 -25.48 23.17 16.02
C PRO A 265 -24.68 24.47 15.80
N PRO A 266 -24.91 25.23 14.71
CA PRO A 266 -24.19 26.48 14.45
C PRO A 266 -24.24 27.50 15.61
N ASN A 267 -25.35 27.49 16.35
CA ASN A 267 -25.58 28.38 17.50
C ASN A 267 -25.31 27.71 18.85
N TYR A 268 -24.62 26.55 18.85
CA TYR A 268 -24.28 25.87 20.09
C TYR A 268 -23.31 26.74 20.89
N ARG A 269 -23.74 27.14 22.09
CA ARG A 269 -22.94 27.90 23.04
C ARG A 269 -22.75 27.03 24.28
N ILE A 270 -21.49 26.73 24.60
CA ILE A 270 -21.14 26.09 25.87
C ILE A 270 -20.88 27.22 26.87
N ALA A 271 -21.64 27.25 27.96
CA ALA A 271 -21.28 28.07 29.11
C ALA A 271 -20.03 27.48 29.75
N LEU A 272 -18.88 28.11 29.53
CA LEU A 272 -17.63 27.71 30.15
C LEU A 272 -17.74 27.88 31.66
N ARG A 273 -17.25 26.88 32.39
CA ARG A 273 -17.15 26.91 33.85
C ARG A 273 -15.69 27.05 34.23
N GLU A 274 -15.43 27.43 35.47
CA GLU A 274 -14.08 27.44 36.05
C GLU A 274 -13.57 26.00 36.24
N LYS A 275 -13.10 25.41 35.14
CA LYS A 275 -12.65 24.01 35.03
C LYS A 275 -11.50 23.91 34.03
N ILE A 276 -10.72 22.85 34.15
CA ILE A 276 -9.75 22.42 33.14
C ILE A 276 -10.47 21.52 32.14
N TYR A 277 -10.30 21.81 30.85
CA TYR A 277 -10.85 21.00 29.75
C TYR A 277 -9.71 20.25 29.07
N VAL A 278 -9.90 18.95 28.86
CA VAL A 278 -8.91 18.05 28.25
C VAL A 278 -9.58 17.30 27.10
N THR A 279 -8.84 17.10 26.01
CA THR A 279 -9.23 16.25 24.88
C THR A 279 -8.05 15.40 24.46
N PHE A 280 -8.33 14.26 23.84
CA PHE A 280 -7.32 13.32 23.35
C PHE A 280 -7.54 13.08 21.85
N ILE A 281 -6.45 13.00 21.11
CA ILE A 281 -6.47 12.74 19.67
C ILE A 281 -5.37 11.71 19.38
N TYR A 282 -5.71 10.64 18.66
CA TYR A 282 -4.71 9.75 18.08
C TYR A 282 -4.03 10.41 16.87
N THR A 283 -2.71 10.33 16.84
CA THR A 283 -1.87 10.84 15.74
C THR A 283 -1.85 9.87 14.56
N ASP A 284 -1.10 10.21 13.51
CA ASP A 284 -0.79 9.35 12.35
C ASP A 284 -2.01 8.93 11.51
N GLY A 285 -3.13 9.64 11.67
CA GLY A 285 -4.34 9.38 10.90
C GLY A 285 -4.29 9.83 9.45
N ASP A 286 -3.17 10.38 8.98
CA ASP A 286 -2.88 10.61 7.57
C ASP A 286 -2.41 9.34 6.85
N SER A 287 -1.94 8.35 7.60
CA SER A 287 -1.29 7.15 7.09
C SER A 287 -2.29 6.02 6.85
N PRO A 288 -2.53 5.61 5.58
CA PRO A 288 -3.28 4.38 5.29
C PRO A 288 -2.71 3.15 5.99
N ALA A 289 -1.39 3.08 6.17
CA ALA A 289 -0.73 2.01 6.92
C ALA A 289 -1.29 1.90 8.34
N VAL A 290 -1.28 3.00 9.08
CA VAL A 290 -1.77 3.06 10.46
C VAL A 290 -3.27 2.78 10.53
N LEU A 291 -4.05 3.34 9.60
CA LEU A 291 -5.51 3.20 9.58
C LEU A 291 -5.98 1.76 9.31
N LEU A 292 -5.27 1.02 8.46
CA LEU A 292 -5.62 -0.38 8.20
C LEU A 292 -4.99 -1.33 9.23
N THR A 293 -3.91 -0.95 9.91
CA THR A 293 -3.21 -1.85 10.84
C THR A 293 -3.46 -1.47 12.29
N TYR A 294 -2.70 -0.52 12.81
CA TYR A 294 -2.67 -0.16 14.22
C TYR A 294 -4.00 0.38 14.74
N TYR A 295 -4.69 1.20 13.95
CA TYR A 295 -6.02 1.70 14.34
C TYR A 295 -7.04 0.58 14.46
N ARG A 296 -6.96 -0.49 13.65
CA ARG A 296 -7.88 -1.63 13.82
C ARG A 296 -7.71 -2.26 15.19
N LYS A 297 -6.48 -2.33 15.71
CA LYS A 297 -6.21 -2.81 17.08
C LYS A 297 -6.79 -1.87 18.13
N LEU A 298 -6.50 -0.57 18.04
CA LEU A 298 -7.00 0.43 18.99
C LEU A 298 -8.53 0.56 18.98
N TRP A 299 -9.14 0.38 17.81
CA TRP A 299 -10.58 0.45 17.63
C TRP A 299 -11.32 -0.71 18.29
N ASP A 300 -10.67 -1.87 18.39
CA ASP A 300 -11.24 -3.05 19.03
C ASP A 300 -10.97 -3.09 20.55
N ASP A 301 -10.33 -2.05 21.12
CA ASP A 301 -10.10 -1.96 22.56
C ASP A 301 -11.44 -1.86 23.32
N PRO A 302 -11.72 -2.73 24.32
CA PRO A 302 -12.97 -2.70 25.07
C PRO A 302 -13.18 -1.41 25.89
N ALA A 303 -12.12 -0.63 26.15
CA ALA A 303 -12.20 0.68 26.78
C ALA A 303 -12.58 1.80 25.78
N ARG A 304 -12.57 1.55 24.47
CA ARG A 304 -13.05 2.52 23.48
C ARG A 304 -14.50 2.89 23.79
N GLY A 305 -14.79 4.18 23.72
CA GLY A 305 -16.12 4.71 23.99
C GLY A 305 -16.38 5.04 25.47
N LEU A 306 -15.45 4.74 26.40
CA LEU A 306 -15.54 5.20 27.79
C LEU A 306 -15.28 6.70 27.94
N ILE A 307 -14.42 7.27 27.10
CA ILE A 307 -14.12 8.71 27.05
C ILE A 307 -14.13 9.20 25.59
N PRO A 308 -14.35 10.51 25.35
CA PRO A 308 -14.24 11.09 24.00
C PRO A 308 -12.81 10.99 23.45
N ILE A 309 -12.68 10.45 22.24
CA ILE A 309 -11.41 10.33 21.50
C ILE A 309 -11.56 10.89 20.10
N GLY A 310 -10.61 11.74 19.71
CA GLY A 310 -10.39 12.15 18.34
C GLY A 310 -9.56 11.11 17.57
N TRP A 311 -10.01 10.74 16.38
CA TRP A 311 -9.32 9.81 15.50
C TRP A 311 -8.91 10.54 14.23
N GLY A 312 -7.61 10.61 13.95
CA GLY A 312 -7.15 11.13 12.66
C GLY A 312 -7.63 10.22 11.52
N PHE A 313 -7.90 10.80 10.35
CA PHE A 313 -8.47 10.08 9.23
C PHE A 313 -7.95 10.61 7.90
N GLN A 314 -7.65 9.67 6.99
CA GLN A 314 -7.10 9.91 5.67
C GLN A 314 -8.26 9.89 4.64
N PRO A 315 -8.69 11.04 4.09
CA PRO A 315 -9.80 11.10 3.14
C PRO A 315 -9.64 10.20 1.92
N TYR A 316 -8.41 9.98 1.42
CA TYR A 316 -8.17 9.11 0.28
C TYR A 316 -8.39 7.62 0.56
N LEU A 317 -8.69 7.22 1.80
CA LEU A 317 -9.27 5.89 2.04
C LEU A 317 -10.62 5.70 1.34
N LEU A 318 -11.32 6.78 0.95
CA LEU A 318 -12.54 6.68 0.12
C LEU A 318 -12.24 6.17 -1.30
N GLU A 319 -10.98 6.14 -1.68
CA GLU A 319 -10.52 5.55 -2.94
C GLU A 319 -9.71 4.27 -2.69
N LEU A 320 -8.80 4.29 -1.71
CA LEU A 320 -7.90 3.16 -1.42
C LEU A 320 -8.60 1.99 -0.73
N SER A 321 -9.54 2.26 0.17
CA SER A 321 -10.17 1.22 1.01
C SER A 321 -11.56 1.67 1.53
N PRO A 322 -12.56 1.91 0.67
CA PRO A 322 -13.81 2.52 1.09
C PRO A 322 -14.59 1.66 2.11
N GLY A 323 -14.47 0.34 2.03
CA GLY A 323 -15.03 -0.60 3.02
C GLY A 323 -14.41 -0.48 4.42
N VAL A 324 -13.16 -0.02 4.55
CA VAL A 324 -12.52 0.27 5.86
C VAL A 324 -13.18 1.49 6.49
N ILE A 325 -13.47 2.52 5.69
CA ILE A 325 -14.22 3.69 6.17
C ILE A 325 -15.62 3.29 6.62
N GLU A 326 -16.31 2.46 5.82
CA GLU A 326 -17.63 1.94 6.20
C GLU A 326 -17.58 1.27 7.58
N TYR A 327 -16.57 0.44 7.84
CA TYR A 327 -16.42 -0.22 9.14
C TYR A 327 -16.32 0.79 10.28
N TYR A 328 -15.42 1.78 10.17
CA TYR A 328 -15.22 2.78 11.22
C TYR A 328 -16.48 3.62 11.46
N TYR A 329 -17.14 4.11 10.41
CA TYR A 329 -18.37 4.89 10.56
C TYR A 329 -19.57 4.06 11.06
N LYS A 330 -19.64 2.79 10.69
CA LYS A 330 -20.73 1.90 11.15
C LYS A 330 -20.59 1.53 12.62
N THR A 331 -19.37 1.53 13.15
CA THR A 331 -19.05 1.05 14.51
C THR A 331 -18.57 2.17 15.45
N MET A 332 -18.62 3.42 15.01
CA MET A 332 -18.31 4.58 15.86
C MET A 332 -19.30 4.67 17.03
N THR A 333 -18.78 4.98 18.20
CA THR A 333 -19.57 5.32 19.38
C THR A 333 -19.86 6.83 19.40
N PRO A 334 -20.78 7.31 20.27
CA PRO A 334 -20.98 8.75 20.46
C PRO A 334 -19.73 9.50 20.96
N ASN A 335 -18.73 8.78 21.45
CA ASN A 335 -17.46 9.32 21.96
C ASN A 335 -16.32 9.27 20.93
N ASP A 336 -16.58 8.76 19.73
CA ASP A 336 -15.59 8.79 18.63
C ASP A 336 -15.84 9.99 17.73
N TYR A 337 -14.77 10.72 17.41
CA TYR A 337 -14.82 11.88 16.51
C TYR A 337 -13.68 11.84 15.49
N PHE A 338 -13.99 11.83 14.20
CA PHE A 338 -12.97 11.81 13.15
C PHE A 338 -12.44 13.21 12.84
N LEU A 339 -11.14 13.33 12.63
CA LEU A 339 -10.45 14.56 12.27
C LEU A 339 -9.61 14.27 11.04
N PHE A 340 -9.39 15.24 10.15
CA PHE A 340 -8.43 15.02 9.06
C PHE A 340 -7.02 14.87 9.64
N GLY A 341 -6.31 13.84 9.19
CA GLY A 341 -4.90 13.65 9.51
C GLY A 341 -4.01 14.75 8.90
N PRO A 342 -2.73 14.84 9.31
CA PRO A 342 -1.75 15.74 8.70
C PRO A 342 -1.66 15.56 7.17
N SER A 343 -1.80 16.57 6.32
CA SER A 343 -2.19 17.96 6.59
C SER A 343 -3.51 18.29 5.89
N GLY A 344 -4.46 17.35 5.90
CA GLY A 344 -5.74 17.43 5.20
C GLY A 344 -6.02 16.17 4.41
N ALA A 345 -6.15 16.29 3.08
CA ALA A 345 -6.37 15.14 2.22
C ALA A 345 -5.10 14.29 2.03
N GLY A 346 -3.90 14.85 2.10
CA GLY A 346 -2.66 14.09 2.00
C GLY A 346 -1.57 14.69 2.87
N TYR A 347 -0.50 13.94 3.11
CA TYR A 347 0.60 14.47 3.90
C TYR A 347 1.46 15.38 3.03
N ILE A 348 1.39 16.68 3.32
CA ILE A 348 2.12 17.77 2.68
C ILE A 348 2.57 18.78 3.73
N TYR A 349 3.57 19.59 3.38
CA TYR A 349 3.94 20.80 4.10
C TYR A 349 3.53 22.01 3.27
N TYR A 350 2.61 22.82 3.79
CA TYR A 350 2.11 24.03 3.12
C TYR A 350 3.17 25.13 2.94
N THR A 351 4.31 25.00 3.62
CA THR A 351 5.39 25.99 3.65
C THR A 351 6.70 25.45 3.05
N ALA A 352 6.64 24.30 2.37
CA ALA A 352 7.80 23.66 1.73
C ALA A 352 8.19 24.32 0.41
#